data_AF-A0A1Y3MKE7-F1
#
_entry.id   AF-A0A1Y3MKE7-F1
#
_cell.length_a   1.000
_cell.length_b   1.000
_cell.length_c   1.000
_cell.angle_alpha   90.00
_cell.angle_beta   90.00
_cell.angle_gamma   90.00
#
_symmetry.space_group_name_H-M   'P 1'
#
loop_
_entity.id
_entity.type
_entity.pdbx_description
1 polymer ?
#
loop_
_entity_poly.entity_id
_entity_poly.type
_entity_poly.pdbx_seq_one_letter_code
_entity_poly.pdbx_strand_id
1 'polypeptide(L)'
;MSVNAWKQEKELVQKTGRGTRDWTPEEKLELLQTGKVKGYEGQHMKSANEYPDFAGEPDNIQFLKGRNMDVNEHLDAHSGSYHNPTNGYYTPKNDSMIDFGDAVPWKNK
;
A
#
# COMPACT_ATOMS: atom_id res chain seq x y z
N MET A 1 -10.03 -1.87 -2.45
CA MET A 1 -8.83 -1.50 -3.24
C MET A 1 -9.23 -0.94 -4.58
N SER A 2 -8.67 0.21 -4.98
CA SER A 2 -8.78 0.72 -6.35
C SER A 2 -7.97 -0.18 -7.28
N VAL A 3 -8.61 -0.79 -8.29
CA VAL A 3 -7.94 -1.63 -9.32
C VAL A 3 -6.80 -0.88 -10.01
N ASN A 4 -6.83 0.45 -9.98
CA ASN A 4 -5.81 1.30 -10.58
C ASN A 4 -4.46 1.27 -9.83
N ALA A 5 -4.43 1.02 -8.51
CA ALA A 5 -3.17 1.05 -7.76
C ALA A 5 -2.19 -0.04 -8.20
N TRP A 6 -2.65 -1.28 -8.34
CA TRP A 6 -1.83 -2.38 -8.86
C TRP A 6 -1.36 -2.15 -10.29
N LYS A 7 -2.22 -1.55 -11.14
CA LYS A 7 -1.86 -1.19 -12.50
C LYS A 7 -0.73 -0.15 -12.51
N GLN A 8 -0.83 0.90 -11.70
CA GLN A 8 0.21 1.91 -11.56
C GLN A 8 1.51 1.32 -11.04
N GLU A 9 1.44 0.43 -10.04
CA GLU A 9 2.60 -0.25 -9.48
C GLU A 9 3.32 -1.10 -10.53
N LYS A 10 2.57 -1.87 -11.32
CA LYS A 10 3.12 -2.63 -12.44
C LYS A 10 3.79 -1.71 -13.46
N GLU A 11 3.14 -0.63 -13.87
CA GLU A 11 3.70 0.33 -14.82
C GLU A 11 4.98 0.99 -14.28
N LEU A 12 5.03 1.29 -12.98
CA LEU A 12 6.21 1.87 -12.32
C LEU A 12 7.39 0.88 -12.36
N VAL A 13 7.17 -0.39 -12.02
CA VAL A 13 8.18 -1.45 -12.08
C VAL A 13 8.63 -1.69 -13.52
N GLN A 14 7.73 -1.67 -14.50
CA GLN A 14 8.07 -1.79 -15.92
C GLN A 14 9.00 -0.67 -16.40
N LYS A 15 8.72 0.58 -16.01
CA LYS A 15 9.46 1.76 -16.48
C LYS A 15 10.80 1.96 -15.78
N THR A 16 10.86 1.64 -14.48
CA THR A 16 11.98 2.06 -13.62
C THR A 16 12.77 0.89 -13.02
N GLY A 17 12.24 -0.34 -13.11
CA GLY A 17 12.76 -1.51 -12.40
C GLY A 17 12.55 -1.48 -10.88
N ARG A 18 11.88 -0.45 -10.35
CA ARG A 18 11.58 -0.24 -8.92
C ARG A 18 10.09 0.01 -8.74
N GLY A 19 9.55 -0.41 -7.60
CA GLY A 19 8.16 -0.16 -7.21
C GLY A 19 8.07 0.85 -6.06
N THR A 20 6.87 1.06 -5.56
CA THR A 20 6.62 1.77 -4.28
C THR A 20 7.04 0.93 -3.08
N ARG A 21 7.13 -0.39 -3.26
CA ARG A 21 7.70 -1.34 -2.30
C ARG A 21 9.04 -1.90 -2.82
N ASP A 22 9.89 -2.33 -1.88
CA ASP A 22 11.11 -3.06 -2.18
C ASP A 22 10.81 -4.53 -2.53
N TRP A 23 10.18 -4.73 -3.68
CA TRP A 23 9.84 -6.05 -4.20
C TRP A 23 11.09 -6.89 -4.47
N THR A 24 11.08 -8.17 -4.09
CA THR A 24 12.14 -9.11 -4.51
C THR A 24 12.11 -9.31 -6.03
N PRO A 25 13.18 -9.83 -6.65
CA PRO A 25 13.17 -10.15 -8.08
C PRO A 25 12.00 -11.05 -8.50
N GLU A 26 11.63 -12.02 -7.67
CA GLU A 26 10.52 -12.95 -7.89
C GLU A 26 9.17 -12.23 -7.79
N GLU A 27 8.98 -11.37 -6.79
CA GLU A 27 7.77 -10.56 -6.62
C GLU A 27 7.60 -9.57 -7.77
N LYS A 28 8.69 -8.95 -8.26
CA LYS A 28 8.64 -8.11 -9.48
C LYS A 28 8.20 -8.92 -10.69
N LEU A 29 8.76 -10.13 -10.88
CA LEU A 29 8.36 -11.00 -11.99
C LEU A 29 6.87 -11.35 -11.90
N GLU A 30 6.38 -11.72 -10.72
CA GLU A 30 4.96 -12.02 -10.49
C GLU A 30 4.08 -10.82 -10.80
N LEU A 31 4.44 -9.61 -10.32
CA LEU A 31 3.72 -8.37 -10.60
C LEU A 31 3.66 -8.09 -12.10
N LEU A 32 4.77 -8.23 -12.81
CA LEU A 32 4.86 -7.99 -14.24
C LEU A 32 4.02 -9.00 -15.05
N GLN A 33 3.96 -10.26 -14.62
CA GLN A 33 3.21 -11.32 -15.30
C GLN A 33 1.71 -11.26 -14.99
N THR A 34 1.34 -11.12 -13.72
CA THR A 34 -0.04 -11.32 -13.25
C THR A 34 -0.78 -10.02 -12.93
N GLY A 35 -0.05 -8.92 -12.76
CA GLY A 35 -0.62 -7.63 -12.35
C GLY A 35 -0.76 -7.43 -10.85
N LYS A 36 -0.33 -8.39 -10.02
CA LYS A 36 -0.30 -8.27 -8.56
C LYS A 36 0.77 -9.19 -7.96
N VAL A 37 1.10 -9.00 -6.70
CA VAL A 37 1.96 -9.93 -5.93
C VAL A 37 1.08 -10.71 -4.95
N LYS A 38 1.18 -12.03 -4.95
CA LYS A 38 0.34 -12.87 -4.07
C LYS A 38 0.67 -12.60 -2.61
N GLY A 39 -0.37 -12.57 -1.76
CA GLY A 39 -0.23 -12.34 -0.32
C GLY A 39 -0.14 -10.86 0.07
N TYR A 40 0.07 -9.96 -0.89
CA TYR A 40 0.03 -8.52 -0.65
C TYR A 40 -1.37 -7.95 -0.83
N GLU A 41 -1.70 -6.99 0.04
CA GLU A 41 -2.93 -6.22 0.03
C GLU A 41 -2.58 -4.73 -0.09
N GLY A 42 -3.44 -3.97 -0.77
CA GLY A 42 -3.36 -2.53 -0.82
C GLY A 42 -4.15 -1.93 0.33
N GLN A 43 -3.41 -1.34 1.26
CA GLN A 43 -3.90 -0.57 2.39
C GLN A 43 -4.19 0.86 1.94
N HIS A 44 -5.35 1.41 2.31
CA HIS A 44 -5.59 2.84 2.27
C HIS A 44 -4.75 3.53 3.36
N MET A 45 -3.79 4.38 2.98
CA MET A 45 -2.94 5.09 3.95
C MET A 45 -3.73 6.13 4.75
N LYS A 46 -4.58 6.90 4.07
CA LYS A 46 -5.70 7.64 4.67
C LYS A 46 -6.97 6.83 4.49
N SER A 47 -7.60 6.46 5.61
CA SER A 47 -8.81 5.65 5.67
C SER A 47 -9.88 6.12 4.69
N ALA A 48 -10.41 5.21 3.88
CA ALA A 48 -11.51 5.50 2.96
C ALA A 48 -12.83 5.90 3.68
N ASN A 49 -12.99 5.52 4.95
CA ASN A 49 -14.16 5.88 5.75
C ASN A 49 -14.06 7.30 6.31
N GLU A 50 -12.89 7.67 6.85
CA GLU A 50 -12.66 8.99 7.45
C GLU A 50 -12.34 10.06 6.40
N TYR A 51 -11.74 9.65 5.28
CA TYR A 51 -11.31 10.52 4.19
C TYR A 51 -11.87 10.04 2.84
N PRO A 52 -13.21 10.08 2.65
CA PRO A 52 -13.86 9.56 1.45
C PRO A 52 -13.38 10.24 0.15
N ASP A 53 -12.99 11.51 0.23
CA ASP A 53 -12.43 12.27 -0.91
C ASP A 53 -11.15 11.64 -1.49
N PHE A 54 -10.44 10.82 -0.69
CA PHE A 54 -9.23 10.11 -1.13
C PHE A 54 -9.45 8.60 -1.33
N ALA A 55 -10.67 8.09 -1.18
CA ALA A 55 -10.95 6.65 -1.25
C ALA A 55 -10.67 6.03 -2.63
N GLY A 56 -10.85 6.84 -3.69
CA GLY A 56 -10.59 6.44 -5.07
C GLY A 56 -9.15 6.67 -5.55
N GLU A 57 -8.34 7.39 -4.76
CA GLU A 57 -6.99 7.79 -5.16
C GLU A 57 -6.04 6.59 -5.13
N PRO A 58 -5.47 6.17 -6.28
CA PRO A 58 -4.56 5.03 -6.31
C PRO A 58 -3.23 5.33 -5.60
N ASP A 59 -2.79 6.58 -5.56
CA ASP A 59 -1.62 7.02 -4.79
C ASP A 59 -1.85 7.03 -3.27
N ASN A 60 -3.10 6.88 -2.81
CA ASN A 60 -3.44 6.68 -1.39
C ASN A 60 -3.31 5.20 -0.98
N ILE A 61 -2.76 4.35 -1.84
CA ILE A 61 -2.58 2.92 -1.56
C ILE A 61 -1.13 2.60 -1.23
N GLN A 62 -0.92 1.87 -0.14
CA GLN A 62 0.35 1.24 0.22
C GLN A 62 0.22 -0.27 0.13
N PHE A 63 1.18 -0.95 -0.51
CA PHE A 63 1.19 -2.41 -0.56
C PHE A 63 1.87 -3.01 0.68
N LEU A 64 1.10 -3.77 1.44
CA LEU A 64 1.49 -4.43 2.69
C LEU A 64 1.21 -5.92 2.63
N LYS A 65 2.01 -6.72 3.35
CA LYS A 65 1.69 -8.14 3.54
C LYS A 65 0.33 -8.26 4.24
N GLY A 66 -0.55 -9.06 3.66
CA GLY A 66 -1.90 -9.29 4.14
C GLY A 66 -2.00 -10.49 5.08
N ARG A 67 -3.25 -10.88 5.37
CA ARG A 67 -3.57 -11.94 6.34
C ARG A 67 -3.05 -13.34 6.02
N ASN A 68 -2.66 -13.58 4.77
CA ASN A 68 -2.24 -14.89 4.27
C ASN A 68 -0.71 -15.05 4.23
N MET A 69 0.03 -14.11 4.82
CA MET A 69 1.49 -14.11 4.88
C MET A 69 1.98 -14.51 6.27
N ASP A 70 3.30 -14.63 6.41
CA ASP A 70 4.02 -14.88 7.66
C ASP A 70 3.82 -13.79 8.71
N VAL A 71 3.55 -12.57 8.26
CA VAL A 71 3.19 -11.40 9.08
C VAL A 71 2.02 -10.66 8.42
N ASN A 72 1.20 -9.98 9.23
CA ASN A 72 0.05 -9.21 8.73
C ASN A 72 0.29 -7.71 8.89
N GLU A 73 1.24 -7.19 8.10
CA GLU A 73 1.59 -5.75 8.07
C GLU A 73 0.36 -4.86 7.87
N HIS A 74 -0.63 -5.31 7.10
CA HIS A 74 -1.87 -4.57 6.89
C HIS A 74 -2.66 -4.41 8.20
N LEU A 75 -2.78 -5.46 9.01
CA LEU A 75 -3.42 -5.36 10.33
C LEU A 75 -2.60 -4.51 11.31
N ASP A 76 -1.28 -4.59 11.23
CA ASP A 76 -0.38 -3.79 12.07
C ASP A 76 -0.50 -2.29 11.76
N ALA A 77 -0.66 -1.93 10.48
CA ALA A 77 -0.99 -0.57 10.06
C ALA A 77 -2.32 -0.07 10.66
N HIS A 78 -3.20 -0.98 11.03
CA HIS A 78 -4.46 -0.73 11.74
C HIS A 78 -4.34 -0.90 13.28
N SER A 79 -3.12 -0.98 13.82
CA SER A 79 -2.86 -1.19 15.25
C SER A 79 -3.64 -2.38 15.83
N GLY A 80 -3.72 -3.49 15.08
CA GLY A 80 -4.35 -4.74 15.54
C GLY A 80 -5.85 -4.86 15.30
N SER A 81 -6.52 -3.86 14.73
CA SER A 81 -7.96 -3.93 14.41
C SER A 81 -8.32 -3.13 13.16
N TYR A 82 -8.84 -3.79 12.13
CA TYR A 82 -9.31 -3.14 10.88
C TYR A 82 -10.40 -2.07 11.08
N HIS A 83 -10.99 -1.94 12.27
CA HIS A 83 -11.91 -0.85 12.61
C HIS A 83 -11.19 0.47 12.92
N ASN A 84 -9.89 0.42 13.27
CA ASN A 84 -9.10 1.61 13.54
C ASN A 84 -8.79 2.31 12.21
N PRO A 85 -9.12 3.59 12.03
CA PRO A 85 -8.78 4.28 10.81
C PRO A 85 -7.27 4.55 10.72
N THR A 86 -6.75 4.58 9.50
CA THR A 86 -5.37 4.97 9.19
C THR A 86 -5.28 6.41 8.70
N ASN A 87 -4.15 7.06 9.03
CA ASN A 87 -3.76 8.37 8.52
C ASN A 87 -2.24 8.48 8.35
N GLY A 88 -1.63 7.54 7.65
CA GLY A 88 -0.18 7.51 7.58
C GLY A 88 0.41 6.43 6.69
N TYR A 89 1.74 6.47 6.60
CA TYR A 89 2.54 5.47 5.92
C TYR A 89 3.13 4.49 6.95
N TYR A 90 2.80 3.21 6.83
CA TYR A 90 3.28 2.19 7.75
C TYR A 90 4.67 1.67 7.34
N THR A 91 5.59 1.51 8.27
CA THR A 91 6.95 1.00 8.02
C THR A 91 7.11 -0.36 8.70
N PRO A 92 7.00 -1.49 7.96
CA PRO A 92 7.09 -2.83 8.53
C PRO A 92 8.39 -3.13 9.29
N LYS A 93 9.50 -2.51 8.88
CA LYS A 93 10.84 -2.80 9.43
C LYS A 93 10.95 -2.51 10.93
N ASN A 94 10.19 -1.54 11.43
CA ASN A 94 10.25 -1.08 12.82
C ASN A 94 8.86 -0.87 13.43
N ASP A 95 7.82 -1.43 12.81
CA ASP A 95 6.43 -1.37 13.28
C ASP A 95 6.00 0.07 13.66
N SER A 96 6.20 1.00 12.72
CA SER A 96 5.93 2.43 12.96
C SER A 96 5.09 3.05 11.87
N MET A 97 4.24 4.01 12.27
CA MET A 97 3.41 4.79 11.36
C MET A 97 3.95 6.22 11.26
N ILE A 98 4.20 6.69 10.05
CA ILE A 98 4.44 8.11 9.80
C ILE A 98 3.07 8.77 9.62
N ASP A 99 2.61 9.48 10.65
CA ASP A 99 1.35 10.22 10.60
C ASP A 99 1.42 11.38 9.61
N PHE A 100 0.37 11.53 8.81
CA PHE A 100 0.31 12.60 7.80
C PHE A 100 -0.25 13.90 8.34
N GLY A 101 -0.96 13.90 9.47
CA GLY A 101 -1.81 15.02 9.89
C GLY A 101 -2.75 15.42 8.74
N ASP A 102 -2.71 16.71 8.40
CA ASP A 102 -3.47 17.30 7.29
C ASP A 102 -2.80 17.13 5.92
N ALA A 103 -1.58 16.60 5.87
CA ALA A 103 -0.85 16.45 4.63
C ALA A 103 -1.48 15.40 3.71
N VAL A 104 -1.29 15.60 2.41
CA VAL A 104 -1.62 14.65 1.35
C VAL A 104 -0.35 14.43 0.51
N PRO A 105 0.60 13.61 0.99
CA PRO A 105 1.97 13.57 0.47
C PRO A 105 2.08 13.23 -1.02
N TRP A 106 1.06 12.56 -1.59
CA TRP A 106 1.04 12.19 -2.99
C TRP A 106 0.55 13.27 -3.96
N LYS A 107 -0.04 14.38 -3.50
CA LYS A 107 -0.58 15.42 -4.40
C LYS A 107 0.48 16.33 -5.03
N ASN A 108 1.73 16.27 -4.56
CA ASN A 108 2.82 17.16 -5.00
C ASN A 108 3.93 16.41 -5.77
N LYS A 109 3.62 15.28 -6.39
CA LYS A 109 4.56 14.48 -7.21
C LYS A 109 4.65 15.00 -8.64
#